data_AF-A0A3D0N6R1-F1
#
_entry.id   AF-A0A3D0N6R1-F1
#
_cell.length_a   1.000
_cell.length_b   1.000
_cell.length_c   1.000
_cell.angle_alpha   90.00
_cell.angle_beta   90.00
_cell.angle_gamma   90.00
#
_symmetry.space_group_name_H-M   'P 1'
#
loop_
_entity.id
_entity.type
_entity.pdbx_description
1 polymer ?
#
loop_
_entity_poly.entity_id
_entity_poly.type
_entity_poly.pdbx_seq_one_letter_code
_entity_poly.pdbx_strand_id
1 'polypeptide(L)'
;MAAESSGAGEGAPSFEYNPADEEYAILFEYGRPLSELKHLLLRCFAGRRLSMKEIFESHHVGTPFIGRNYKAVLLEMEKNGLVEADPPAAKRPRRYGKPTFGPKTEVTFPDA
;
A
#
# COMPACT_ATOMS: atom_id res chain seq x y z
N MET A 1 -61.33 2.36 -15.28
CA MET A 1 -60.79 1.98 -13.95
C MET A 1 -59.44 1.31 -14.21
N ALA A 2 -58.31 2.02 -14.05
CA ALA A 2 -57.36 2.05 -12.89
C ALA A 2 -56.51 0.75 -12.77
N ALA A 3 -55.19 0.70 -12.53
CA ALA A 3 -54.05 1.64 -12.44
C ALA A 3 -52.73 0.82 -12.37
N GLU A 4 -51.60 1.38 -12.86
CA GLU A 4 -50.18 1.22 -12.38
C GLU A 4 -49.44 -0.14 -12.44
N SER A 5 -48.10 -0.25 -12.56
CA SER A 5 -46.96 0.68 -12.79
C SER A 5 -45.69 -0.14 -13.11
N SER A 6 -44.71 0.55 -13.69
CA SER A 6 -43.41 0.17 -14.28
C SER A 6 -42.33 -0.36 -13.32
N GLY A 7 -41.28 -0.96 -13.91
CA GLY A 7 -39.96 -1.10 -13.28
C GLY A 7 -38.93 -1.77 -14.20
N ALA A 8 -38.13 -0.97 -14.90
CA ALA A 8 -37.05 -1.40 -15.79
C ALA A 8 -35.83 -1.94 -15.02
N GLY A 9 -35.08 -2.85 -15.65
CA GLY A 9 -33.80 -3.36 -15.15
C GLY A 9 -33.03 -4.06 -16.27
N GLU A 10 -32.38 -3.24 -17.09
CA GLU A 10 -31.45 -3.64 -18.14
C GLU A 10 -30.23 -4.38 -17.58
N GLY A 11 -29.72 -5.35 -18.36
CA GLY A 11 -28.28 -5.54 -18.58
C GLY A 11 -27.44 -6.10 -17.44
N ALA A 12 -27.20 -7.42 -17.46
CA ALA A 12 -25.86 -8.01 -17.61
C ALA A 12 -25.95 -9.55 -17.49
N PRO A 13 -25.44 -10.33 -18.46
CA PRO A 13 -25.26 -11.78 -18.26
C PRO A 13 -24.26 -12.00 -17.12
N SER A 14 -24.68 -12.80 -16.16
CA SER A 14 -23.95 -13.23 -14.97
C SER A 14 -22.58 -13.80 -15.33
N PHE A 15 -21.50 -13.11 -14.96
CA PHE A 15 -20.20 -13.72 -14.81
C PHE A 15 -20.29 -14.74 -13.67
N GLU A 16 -19.97 -15.99 -13.95
CA GLU A 16 -19.91 -17.08 -12.98
C GLU A 16 -19.13 -16.68 -11.73
N TYR A 17 -19.84 -16.71 -10.59
CA TYR A 17 -19.26 -16.59 -9.26
C TYR A 17 -18.56 -17.92 -8.93
N ASN A 18 -17.23 -17.91 -8.97
CA ASN A 18 -16.41 -19.03 -8.51
C ASN A 18 -16.16 -18.88 -6.99
N PRO A 19 -16.69 -19.78 -6.13
CA PRO A 19 -16.59 -19.67 -4.66
C PRO A 19 -15.19 -20.04 -4.11
N ALA A 20 -14.14 -19.80 -4.89
CA ALA A 20 -12.75 -19.93 -4.45
C ALA A 20 -12.15 -18.58 -4.01
N ASP A 21 -12.93 -17.49 -3.99
CA ASP A 21 -12.49 -16.14 -3.62
C ASP A 21 -12.65 -15.84 -2.11
N GLU A 22 -13.46 -16.60 -1.36
CA GLU A 22 -13.69 -16.35 0.07
C GLU A 22 -12.47 -16.68 0.95
N GLU A 23 -11.59 -17.60 0.53
CA GLU A 23 -10.29 -17.83 1.21
C GLU A 23 -9.28 -16.70 0.93
N TYR A 24 -9.55 -15.85 -0.07
CA TYR A 24 -8.71 -14.71 -0.45
C TYR A 24 -9.39 -13.34 -0.28
N ALA A 25 -10.53 -13.27 0.43
CA ALA A 25 -11.18 -12.00 0.79
C ALA A 25 -10.27 -11.06 1.59
N ILE A 26 -9.24 -11.62 2.25
CA ILE A 26 -8.15 -10.87 2.88
C ILE A 26 -7.40 -9.93 1.92
N LEU A 27 -7.26 -10.24 0.63
CA LEU A 27 -6.49 -9.40 -0.29
C LEU A 27 -7.08 -8.00 -0.50
N PHE A 28 -8.41 -7.85 -0.41
CA PHE A 28 -9.08 -6.56 -0.60
C PHE A 28 -9.05 -5.69 0.67
N GLU A 29 -9.13 -6.30 1.86
CA GLU A 29 -8.96 -5.60 3.13
C GLU A 29 -7.53 -5.08 3.34
N TYR A 30 -6.51 -5.68 2.70
CA TYR A 30 -5.12 -5.19 2.76
C TYR A 30 -4.85 -3.93 1.93
N GLY A 31 -5.73 -3.50 1.03
CA GLY A 31 -5.50 -2.30 0.19
C GLY A 31 -5.66 -0.98 0.96
N ARG A 32 -6.69 -0.86 1.80
CA ARG A 32 -6.95 0.34 2.62
C ARG A 32 -5.89 0.64 3.69
N PRO A 33 -5.36 -0.33 4.46
CA PRO A 33 -4.42 -0.03 5.54
C PRO A 33 -3.06 0.46 5.02
N LEU A 34 -2.67 0.16 3.77
CA LEU A 34 -1.40 0.65 3.21
C LEU A 34 -1.40 2.15 2.91
N SER A 35 -2.52 2.70 2.44
CA SER A 35 -2.68 4.14 2.24
C SER A 35 -2.63 4.88 3.59
N GLU A 36 -3.25 4.33 4.63
CA GLU A 36 -3.14 4.90 5.98
C GLU A 36 -1.71 4.83 6.52
N LEU A 37 -1.01 3.71 6.34
CA LEU A 37 0.39 3.57 6.72
C LEU A 37 1.26 4.67 6.07
N LYS A 38 1.03 4.98 4.79
CA LYS A 38 1.73 6.06 4.10
C LYS A 38 1.58 7.41 4.80
N HIS A 39 0.35 7.79 5.17
CA HIS A 39 0.08 9.04 5.88
C HIS A 39 0.68 9.06 7.27
N LEU A 40 0.61 7.94 8.00
CA LEU A 40 1.22 7.79 9.32
C LEU A 40 2.74 7.94 9.25
N LEU A 41 3.40 7.30 8.28
CA LEU A 41 4.85 7.40 8.10
C LEU A 41 5.29 8.83 7.79
N LEU A 42 4.59 9.52 6.87
CA LEU A 42 4.87 10.94 6.56
C LEU A 42 4.74 11.82 7.81
N ARG A 43 3.70 11.60 8.63
CA ARG A 43 3.46 12.42 9.83
C ARG A 43 4.44 12.09 10.96
N CYS A 44 4.71 10.82 11.21
CA CYS A 44 5.57 10.37 12.31
C CYS A 44 7.05 10.66 12.05
N PHE A 45 7.46 10.64 10.78
CA PHE A 45 8.86 10.78 10.39
C PHE A 45 9.13 12.03 9.54
N ALA A 46 8.22 13.00 9.49
CA ALA A 46 8.43 14.28 8.80
C ALA A 46 9.78 14.93 9.20
N GLY A 47 10.53 15.37 8.20
CA GLY A 47 11.84 15.99 8.37
C GLY A 47 12.95 15.06 8.89
N ARG A 48 12.71 13.74 9.00
CA ARG A 48 13.71 12.77 9.48
C ARG A 48 14.28 11.94 8.33
N ARG A 49 15.53 11.51 8.51
CA ARG A 49 16.21 10.51 7.68
C ARG A 49 16.43 9.26 8.52
N LEU A 50 15.81 8.15 8.12
CA LEU A 50 15.83 6.88 8.85
C LEU A 50 15.95 5.70 7.90
N SER A 51 16.60 4.62 8.32
CA SER A 51 16.63 3.38 7.54
C SER A 51 15.30 2.63 7.58
N MET A 52 15.03 1.79 6.57
CA MET A 52 13.84 0.93 6.55
C MET A 52 13.71 0.08 7.82
N LYS A 53 14.84 -0.39 8.35
CA LYS A 53 14.88 -1.12 9.61
C LYS A 53 14.42 -0.25 10.79
N GLU A 54 14.95 0.96 10.92
CA GLU A 54 14.59 1.88 12.02
C GLU A 54 13.12 2.32 11.94
N ILE A 55 12.61 2.59 10.74
CA ILE A 55 11.20 2.91 10.51
C ILE A 55 10.31 1.76 10.99
N PHE A 56 10.67 0.53 10.59
CA PHE A 56 9.97 -0.67 11.02
C PHE A 56 10.05 -0.81 12.55
N GLU A 57 11.23 -0.82 13.14
CA GLU A 57 11.43 -0.99 14.58
C GLU A 57 10.69 0.08 15.40
N SER A 58 10.64 1.32 14.94
CA SER A 58 9.97 2.42 15.63
C SER A 58 8.44 2.38 15.54
N HIS A 59 7.87 1.98 14.41
CA HIS A 59 6.42 2.06 14.15
C HIS A 59 5.70 0.70 14.22
N HIS A 60 6.38 -0.43 14.05
CA HIS A 60 5.72 -1.74 13.98
C HIS A 60 5.03 -2.15 15.29
N VAL A 61 5.50 -1.65 16.44
CA VAL A 61 5.00 -2.05 17.77
C VAL A 61 3.53 -1.65 17.92
N GLY A 62 2.66 -2.62 18.14
CA GLY A 62 1.21 -2.38 18.30
C GLY A 62 0.46 -2.15 16.98
N THR A 63 1.08 -2.38 15.83
CA THR A 63 0.43 -2.24 14.52
C THR A 63 0.27 -3.60 13.83
N PRO A 64 -0.79 -3.78 13.01
CA PRO A 64 -0.98 -4.99 12.21
C PRO A 64 -0.06 -5.06 10.97
N PHE A 65 0.89 -4.12 10.83
CA PHE A 65 1.72 -4.00 9.63
C PHE A 65 2.98 -4.86 9.70
N ILE A 66 3.20 -5.68 8.68
CA ILE A 66 4.42 -6.47 8.51
C ILE A 66 5.47 -5.71 7.68
N GLY A 67 6.75 -6.08 7.80
CA GLY A 67 7.85 -5.42 7.08
C GLY A 67 7.67 -5.33 5.55
N ARG A 68 6.94 -6.27 4.94
CA ARG A 68 6.59 -6.21 3.51
C ARG A 68 5.73 -4.99 3.17
N ASN A 69 4.83 -4.59 4.07
CA ASN A 69 3.93 -3.45 3.91
C ASN A 69 4.75 -2.15 3.87
N TYR A 70 5.68 -1.98 4.81
CA TYR A 70 6.60 -0.85 4.82
C TYR A 70 7.42 -0.77 3.53
N LYS A 71 7.99 -1.89 3.06
CA LYS A 71 8.74 -1.89 1.80
C LYS A 71 7.88 -1.50 0.60
N ALA A 72 6.63 -1.98 0.54
CA ALA A 72 5.71 -1.64 -0.54
C ALA A 72 5.32 -0.15 -0.52
N VAL A 73 4.98 0.37 0.66
CA VAL A 73 4.60 1.78 0.86
C VAL A 73 5.79 2.70 0.58
N LEU A 74 6.98 2.42 1.12
CA LEU A 74 8.18 3.21 0.85
C LEU A 74 8.55 3.23 -0.63
N LEU A 75 8.42 2.10 -1.33
CA LEU A 75 8.64 2.02 -2.78
C LEU A 75 7.63 2.87 -3.56
N GLU A 76 6.36 2.85 -3.15
CA GLU A 76 5.31 3.66 -3.76
C GLU A 76 5.52 5.15 -3.50
N MET A 77 5.91 5.52 -2.27
CA MET A 77 6.24 6.89 -1.89
C MET A 77 7.44 7.41 -2.69
N GLU A 78 8.48 6.59 -2.85
CA GLU A 78 9.65 6.91 -3.67
C GLU A 78 9.24 7.09 -5.14
N LYS A 79 8.40 6.21 -5.68
CA LYS A 79 7.88 6.32 -7.05
C LYS A 79 7.04 7.59 -7.27
N ASN A 80 6.31 8.02 -6.24
CA ASN A 80 5.50 9.23 -6.26
C ASN A 80 6.32 10.51 -5.97
N GLY A 81 7.62 10.41 -5.68
CA GLY A 81 8.46 11.55 -5.32
C GLY A 81 8.13 12.17 -3.97
N LEU A 82 7.45 11.43 -3.08
CA LEU A 82 7.09 11.90 -1.74
C LEU A 82 8.22 11.72 -0.72
N VAL A 83 9.13 10.78 -0.98
CA VAL A 83 10.32 10.54 -0.15
C VAL A 83 11.50 10.28 -1.05
N GLU A 84 12.67 10.64 -0.58
CA GLU A 84 13.92 10.30 -1.22
C GLU A 84 14.53 9.10 -0.52
N ALA A 85 15.14 8.19 -1.27
CA ALA A 85 15.75 7.02 -0.68
C ALA A 85 17.16 6.78 -1.22
N ASP A 86 18.06 6.39 -0.32
CA ASP A 86 19.49 6.22 -0.58
C ASP A 86 19.91 4.80 -0.16
N PRO A 87 20.40 3.95 -1.07
CA PRO A 87 20.58 4.17 -2.52
C PRO A 87 19.23 4.31 -3.26
N PRO A 88 19.13 5.04 -4.38
CA PRO A 88 17.88 5.21 -5.13
C PRO A 88 17.45 3.91 -5.84
N ALA A 89 16.16 3.73 -6.13
CA ALA A 89 15.60 2.52 -6.76
C ALA A 89 16.32 2.11 -8.05
N ALA A 90 16.86 3.05 -8.83
CA ALA A 90 17.60 2.78 -10.05
C ALA A 90 18.92 2.02 -9.82
N LYS A 91 19.56 2.20 -8.66
CA LYS A 91 20.82 1.52 -8.29
C LYS A 91 20.58 0.20 -7.56
N ARG A 92 19.33 -0.13 -7.19
CA ARG A 92 19.02 -1.34 -6.42
C ARG A 92 18.78 -2.55 -7.35
N PRO A 93 19.16 -3.76 -6.92
CA PRO A 93 18.86 -4.95 -7.70
C PRO A 93 17.35 -5.12 -7.83
N ARG A 94 16.90 -5.38 -9.07
CA ARG A 94 15.50 -5.65 -9.38
C ARG A 94 15.20 -7.13 -9.19
N ARG A 95 14.12 -7.44 -8.49
CA ARG A 95 13.62 -8.81 -8.34
C ARG A 95 12.18 -8.85 -8.84
N TYR A 96 11.88 -9.74 -9.78
CA TYR A 96 10.55 -9.81 -10.42
C TYR A 96 10.09 -8.47 -11.00
N GLY A 97 11.00 -7.72 -11.64
CA GLY A 97 10.69 -6.41 -12.24
C GLY A 97 10.51 -5.25 -11.27
N LYS A 98 10.55 -5.46 -9.94
CA LYS A 98 10.43 -4.41 -8.92
C LYS A 98 11.79 -4.11 -8.26
N PRO A 99 12.11 -2.85 -7.95
CA PRO A 99 13.29 -2.53 -7.14
C PRO A 99 13.15 -3.18 -5.77
N THR A 100 14.23 -3.77 -5.26
CA THR A 100 14.24 -4.28 -3.89
C THR A 100 14.41 -3.14 -2.89
N PHE A 101 13.84 -3.27 -1.70
CA PHE A 101 14.04 -2.32 -0.60
C PHE A 101 14.79 -3.02 0.52
N GLY A 102 16.06 -2.63 0.71
CA GLY A 102 16.94 -3.22 1.70
C GLY A 102 16.62 -2.69 3.10
N PRO A 103 16.94 -3.44 4.16
CA PRO A 103 16.77 -2.96 5.54
C PRO A 103 17.66 -1.75 5.87
N LYS A 104 18.81 -1.64 5.20
CA LYS A 104 19.78 -0.53 5.36
C LYS A 104 19.52 0.65 4.43
N THR A 105 18.48 0.58 3.60
CA THR A 105 18.13 1.69 2.71
C THR A 105 17.60 2.84 3.55
N GLU A 106 18.27 3.98 3.46
CA GLU A 106 17.88 5.21 4.14
C GLU A 106 16.77 5.89 3.36
N VAL A 107 15.80 6.44 4.09
CA VAL A 107 14.67 7.17 3.57
C VAL A 107 14.65 8.53 4.23
N THR A 108 14.70 9.56 3.40
CA THR A 108 14.52 10.95 3.79
C THR A 108 13.06 11.33 3.56
N PHE A 109 12.37 11.67 4.64
CA PHE A 109 11.03 12.21 4.59
C PHE A 109 11.11 13.74 4.49
N PRO A 110 10.32 14.38 3.61
CA PRO A 110 10.27 15.84 3.53
C PRO A 110 9.72 16.41 4.83
N ASP A 111 10.11 17.64 5.14
CA ASP A 111 9.46 18.43 6.19
C ASP A 111 8.10 18.91 5.68
N ALA A 112 7.06 18.80 6.51
CA ALA A 112 5.66 19.03 6.11
C ALA A 112 5.28 20.51 6.17
#